data_AF-A0A3E2TAZ5-F1
#
_entry.id   AF-A0A3E2TAZ5-F1
#
_cell.length_a   1.000
_cell.length_b   1.000
_cell.length_c   1.000
_cell.angle_alpha   90.00
_cell.angle_beta   90.00
_cell.angle_gamma   90.00
#
_symmetry.space_group_name_H-M   'P 1'
#
loop_
_entity.id
_entity.type
_entity.pdbx_description
1 polymer ?
#
loop_
_entity_poly.entity_id
_entity_poly.type
_entity_poly.pdbx_seq_one_letter_code
_entity_poly.pdbx_strand_id
1 'polypeptide(L)'
;MKPINAEETVRVFHGWLEEADSLAEREAIECCIDHIQDTPAVSQQELRSYMLPWFSPFAVPWCGKIQRAFPKAYVTMNFELILVPRTNTYINLNHCSTPDEFKAEVIEGVSRFAFKAFTKPLCKEHLDGINKLLDTHFTPEEIEYIYTNLGNGINHELCMKFVKSGYDLGVIDEGLQEEGGQA
;
A
#
# COMPACT_ATOMS: atom_id res chain seq x y z
N MET A 1 -24.51 3.06 2.65
CA MET A 1 -23.32 3.49 1.89
C MET A 1 -23.68 4.73 1.09
N LYS A 2 -22.83 5.77 1.13
CA LYS A 2 -23.06 7.03 0.38
C LYS A 2 -23.01 6.76 -1.13
N PRO A 3 -23.82 7.46 -1.96
CA PRO A 3 -23.68 7.41 -3.40
C PRO A 3 -22.33 8.00 -3.78
N ILE A 4 -21.58 7.28 -4.61
CA ILE A 4 -20.30 7.74 -5.13
C ILE A 4 -20.59 8.49 -6.43
N ASN A 5 -20.16 9.76 -6.51
CA ASN A 5 -20.32 10.63 -7.68
C ASN A 5 -18.96 10.80 -8.40
N ALA A 6 -19.01 11.26 -9.65
CA ALA A 6 -17.81 11.43 -10.49
C ALA A 6 -16.76 12.38 -9.86
N GLU A 7 -17.19 13.32 -9.03
CA GLU A 7 -16.35 14.30 -8.34
C GLU A 7 -15.44 13.63 -7.29
N GLU A 8 -15.96 12.67 -6.52
CA GLU A 8 -15.16 11.87 -5.59
C GLU A 8 -14.14 11.00 -6.35
N THR A 9 -14.49 10.52 -7.55
CA THR A 9 -13.60 9.74 -8.42
C THR A 9 -12.44 10.56 -8.94
N VAL A 10 -12.72 11.74 -9.48
CA VAL A 10 -11.70 12.68 -9.95
C VAL A 10 -10.74 13.06 -8.82
N ARG A 11 -11.23 13.26 -7.59
CA ARG A 11 -10.37 13.56 -6.43
C ARG A 11 -9.32 12.47 -6.17
N VAL A 12 -9.68 11.20 -6.34
CA VAL A 12 -8.74 10.08 -6.11
C VAL A 12 -7.70 10.00 -7.22
N PHE A 13 -8.10 10.16 -8.47
CA PHE A 13 -7.13 10.18 -9.59
C PHE A 13 -6.16 11.36 -9.47
N HIS A 14 -6.60 12.51 -8.96
CA HIS A 14 -5.66 13.60 -8.64
C HIS A 14 -4.65 13.22 -7.56
N GLY A 15 -5.05 12.46 -6.52
CA GLY A 15 -4.10 11.93 -5.55
C GLY A 15 -3.07 10.97 -6.17
N TRP A 16 -3.48 10.17 -7.16
CA TRP A 16 -2.53 9.33 -7.91
C TRP A 16 -1.60 10.14 -8.81
N LEU A 17 -2.09 11.24 -9.39
CA LEU A 17 -1.29 12.14 -10.21
C LEU A 17 -0.13 12.77 -9.40
N GLU A 18 -0.36 13.02 -8.11
CA GLU A 18 0.67 13.50 -7.17
C GLU A 18 1.74 12.45 -6.89
N GLU A 19 1.38 11.16 -6.86
CA GLU A 19 2.29 10.02 -6.58
C GLU A 19 2.95 9.42 -7.84
N ALA A 20 2.69 9.99 -9.02
CA ALA A 20 3.14 9.46 -10.29
C ALA A 20 4.66 9.59 -10.47
N ASP A 21 5.30 8.49 -10.87
CA ASP A 21 6.76 8.34 -10.95
C ASP A 21 7.33 8.55 -12.37
N SER A 22 6.47 8.73 -13.38
CA SER A 22 6.87 8.95 -14.76
C SER A 22 5.89 9.79 -15.58
N LEU A 23 6.37 10.39 -16.66
CA LEU A 23 5.53 11.18 -17.57
C LEU A 23 4.41 10.33 -18.19
N ALA A 24 4.73 9.10 -18.63
CA ALA A 24 3.75 8.20 -19.23
C ALA A 24 2.64 7.80 -18.24
N GLU A 25 2.97 7.70 -16.97
CA GLU A 25 1.99 7.42 -15.92
C GLU A 25 1.09 8.63 -15.64
N ARG A 26 1.68 9.83 -15.57
CA ARG A 26 0.92 11.08 -15.46
C ARG A 26 -0.08 11.24 -16.61
N GLU A 27 0.39 11.05 -17.84
CA GLU A 27 -0.47 11.12 -19.05
C GLU A 27 -1.60 10.10 -19.01
N ALA A 28 -1.35 8.89 -18.51
CA ALA A 28 -2.39 7.87 -18.36
C ALA A 28 -3.44 8.26 -17.30
N ILE A 29 -3.00 8.81 -16.16
CA ILE A 29 -3.88 9.27 -15.08
C ILE A 29 -4.72 10.48 -15.54
N GLU A 30 -4.11 11.44 -16.24
CA GLU A 30 -4.79 12.60 -16.82
C GLU A 30 -5.86 12.18 -17.83
N CYS A 31 -5.56 11.23 -18.72
CA CYS A 31 -6.52 10.69 -19.68
C CYS A 31 -7.75 10.04 -18.99
N CYS A 32 -7.54 9.36 -17.86
CA CYS A 32 -8.65 8.83 -17.07
C CYS A 32 -9.50 9.93 -16.43
N ILE A 33 -8.88 10.99 -15.91
CA ILE A 33 -9.59 12.16 -15.35
C ILE A 33 -10.48 12.80 -16.41
N ASP A 34 -9.92 13.09 -17.59
CA ASP A 34 -10.63 13.69 -18.71
C ASP A 34 -11.83 12.84 -19.13
N HIS A 35 -11.65 11.53 -19.26
CA HIS A 35 -12.72 10.61 -19.64
C HIS A 35 -13.89 10.58 -18.64
N ILE A 36 -13.58 10.65 -17.33
CA ILE A 36 -14.59 10.68 -16.26
C ILE A 36 -15.35 12.01 -16.29
N GLN A 37 -14.68 13.12 -16.57
CA GLN A 37 -15.29 14.45 -16.69
C GLN A 37 -16.19 14.58 -17.94
N ASP A 38 -15.77 13.98 -19.06
CA ASP A 38 -16.48 14.07 -20.35
C ASP A 38 -17.68 13.12 -20.48
N THR A 39 -17.86 12.17 -19.57
CA THR A 39 -18.96 11.18 -19.64
C THR A 39 -19.94 11.33 -18.47
N PRO A 40 -20.83 12.35 -18.47
CA PRO A 40 -21.75 12.61 -17.34
C PRO A 40 -22.90 11.59 -17.19
N ALA A 41 -22.98 10.57 -18.05
CA ALA A 41 -24.09 9.60 -18.08
C ALA A 41 -23.64 8.14 -17.93
N VAL A 42 -22.52 7.86 -17.28
CA VAL A 42 -22.15 6.48 -16.93
C VAL A 42 -23.11 5.97 -15.84
N SER A 43 -23.71 4.80 -16.06
CA SER A 43 -24.65 4.23 -15.09
C SER A 43 -23.96 3.95 -13.75
N GLN A 44 -24.68 4.05 -12.63
CA GLN A 44 -24.12 3.71 -11.31
C GLN A 44 -23.56 2.28 -11.25
N GLN A 45 -24.05 1.36 -12.10
CA GLN A 45 -23.56 -0.01 -12.21
C GLN A 45 -22.25 -0.10 -13.02
N GLU A 46 -22.12 0.65 -14.12
CA GLU A 46 -20.86 0.76 -14.87
C GLU A 46 -19.80 1.50 -14.06
N LEU A 47 -20.17 2.62 -13.42
CA LEU A 47 -19.31 3.30 -12.44
C LEU A 47 -18.85 2.32 -11.38
N ARG A 48 -19.75 1.55 -10.77
CA ARG A 48 -19.40 0.47 -9.81
C ARG A 48 -18.49 -0.60 -10.38
N SER A 49 -18.61 -0.93 -11.66
CA SER A 49 -17.71 -1.90 -12.33
C SER A 49 -16.30 -1.34 -12.57
N TYR A 50 -16.17 -0.02 -12.70
CA TYR A 50 -14.89 0.69 -12.68
C TYR A 50 -14.37 0.95 -11.25
N MET A 51 -15.19 0.72 -10.22
CA MET A 51 -15.01 1.26 -8.86
C MET A 51 -15.04 0.21 -7.73
N LEU A 52 -14.98 -1.09 -8.00
CA LEU A 52 -14.92 -2.09 -6.93
C LEU A 52 -13.65 -2.96 -7.06
N PRO A 53 -12.55 -2.58 -6.39
CA PRO A 53 -12.38 -1.35 -5.60
C PRO A 53 -11.25 -0.44 -6.10
N TRP A 54 -11.42 0.82 -5.71
CA TRP A 54 -10.70 2.07 -5.95
C TRP A 54 -9.19 2.08 -5.83
N PHE A 55 -8.55 0.94 -5.62
CA PHE A 55 -7.13 0.76 -5.69
C PHE A 55 -6.90 -0.66 -6.18
N SER A 56 -6.23 -0.78 -7.33
CA SER A 56 -5.67 -2.05 -7.76
C SER A 56 -4.16 -1.92 -7.63
N PRO A 57 -3.48 -2.76 -6.83
CA PRO A 57 -2.03 -2.80 -6.81
C PRO A 57 -1.45 -3.22 -8.17
N PHE A 58 -2.30 -3.70 -9.08
CA PHE A 58 -1.94 -4.08 -10.44
C PHE A 58 -2.28 -3.02 -11.49
N ALA A 59 -2.95 -1.93 -11.11
CA ALA A 59 -3.02 -0.74 -11.95
C ALA A 59 -1.67 -0.03 -11.97
N VAL A 60 -1.44 0.80 -12.99
CA VAL A 60 -0.30 1.72 -13.01
C VAL A 60 -0.48 2.78 -11.92
N PRO A 61 0.58 3.19 -11.19
CA PRO A 61 1.99 2.73 -11.26
C PRO A 61 2.30 1.44 -10.51
N TRP A 62 1.41 1.01 -9.63
CA TRP A 62 1.71 0.07 -8.56
C TRP A 62 2.24 -1.26 -9.08
N CYS A 63 1.77 -1.73 -10.23
CA CYS A 63 2.30 -2.95 -10.84
C CYS A 63 3.80 -2.83 -11.16
N GLY A 64 4.23 -1.67 -11.64
CA GLY A 64 5.63 -1.38 -11.94
C GLY A 64 6.46 -1.22 -10.68
N LYS A 65 5.93 -0.53 -9.66
CA LYS A 65 6.59 -0.41 -8.35
C LYS A 65 6.80 -1.78 -7.70
N ILE A 66 5.77 -2.64 -7.69
CA ILE A 66 5.84 -4.02 -7.18
C ILE A 66 6.85 -4.84 -7.98
N GLN A 67 6.81 -4.82 -9.31
CA GLN A 67 7.74 -5.59 -10.13
C GLN A 67 9.20 -5.16 -9.90
N ARG A 68 9.44 -3.85 -9.73
CA ARG A 68 10.79 -3.35 -9.46
C ARG A 68 11.28 -3.70 -8.06
N ALA A 69 10.41 -3.67 -7.06
CA ALA A 69 10.73 -4.01 -5.67
C ALA A 69 10.87 -5.52 -5.43
N PHE A 70 9.97 -6.29 -6.03
CA PHE A 70 9.82 -7.73 -5.87
C PHE A 70 9.69 -8.41 -7.25
N PRO A 71 10.81 -8.63 -7.97
CA PRO A 71 10.78 -9.06 -9.38
C PRO A 71 10.19 -10.45 -9.64
N LYS A 72 10.02 -11.26 -8.60
CA LYS A 72 9.46 -12.60 -8.67
C LYS A 72 8.05 -12.66 -8.08
N ALA A 73 7.43 -11.52 -7.82
CA ALA A 73 6.11 -11.46 -7.22
C ALA A 73 5.04 -12.01 -8.16
N TYR A 74 4.03 -12.65 -7.58
CA TYR A 74 2.86 -13.14 -8.31
C TYR A 74 1.64 -13.18 -7.41
N VAL A 75 0.45 -13.25 -8.01
CA VAL A 75 -0.82 -13.27 -7.30
C VAL A 75 -1.38 -14.68 -7.31
N THR A 76 -1.91 -15.14 -6.18
CA THR A 76 -2.62 -16.42 -6.07
C THR A 76 -4.12 -16.24 -6.33
N MET A 77 -4.82 -17.35 -6.61
CA MET A 77 -6.29 -17.34 -6.72
C MET A 77 -7.00 -16.99 -5.40
N ASN A 78 -6.28 -16.98 -4.27
CA ASN A 78 -6.80 -16.59 -2.96
C ASN A 78 -6.70 -15.08 -2.71
N PHE A 79 -6.31 -14.29 -3.72
CA PHE A 79 -6.02 -12.86 -3.59
C PHE A 79 -4.86 -12.59 -2.62
N GLU A 80 -3.83 -13.44 -2.64
CA GLU A 80 -2.58 -13.17 -1.95
C GLU A 80 -1.55 -12.67 -2.97
N LEU A 81 -0.90 -11.54 -2.68
CA LEU A 81 0.28 -11.13 -3.43
C LEU A 81 1.51 -11.76 -2.76
N ILE A 82 2.08 -12.78 -3.41
CA ILE A 82 3.35 -13.36 -3.01
C ILE A 82 4.46 -12.42 -3.48
N LEU A 83 5.19 -11.80 -2.55
CA LEU A 83 6.27 -10.85 -2.85
C LEU A 83 7.62 -11.58 -3.01
N VAL A 84 7.91 -12.52 -2.11
CA VAL A 84 9.15 -13.32 -2.14
C VAL A 84 8.81 -14.81 -2.10
N PRO A 85 8.84 -15.51 -3.26
CA PRO A 85 8.35 -16.90 -3.34
C PRO A 85 9.11 -17.90 -2.46
N ARG A 86 10.45 -17.75 -2.34
CA ARG A 86 11.28 -18.71 -1.58
C ARG A 86 11.02 -18.72 -0.07
N THR A 87 10.43 -17.64 0.45
CA THR A 87 10.04 -17.50 1.87
C THR A 87 8.53 -17.60 2.05
N ASN A 88 7.78 -17.74 0.96
CA ASN A 88 6.34 -17.57 0.94
C ASN A 88 5.93 -16.29 1.70
N THR A 89 6.61 -15.18 1.43
CA THR A 89 6.26 -13.88 2.00
C THR A 89 5.15 -13.29 1.16
N TYR A 90 3.99 -13.06 1.78
CA TYR A 90 2.79 -12.61 1.10
C TYR A 90 2.07 -11.53 1.90
N ILE A 91 1.20 -10.81 1.20
CA ILE A 91 0.22 -9.90 1.78
C ILE A 91 -1.19 -10.27 1.29
N ASN A 92 -2.21 -9.99 2.09
CA ASN A 92 -3.60 -10.28 1.73
C ASN A 92 -4.24 -9.08 1.03
N LEU A 93 -4.65 -9.27 -0.22
CA LEU A 93 -5.25 -8.19 -1.01
C LEU A 93 -6.74 -7.98 -0.71
N ASN A 94 -7.41 -8.90 -0.02
CA ASN A 94 -8.84 -8.79 0.29
C ASN A 94 -9.15 -7.57 1.17
N HIS A 95 -8.17 -7.04 1.90
CA HIS A 95 -8.30 -5.86 2.76
C HIS A 95 -7.64 -4.60 2.17
N CYS A 96 -7.12 -4.65 0.94
CA CYS A 96 -6.43 -3.55 0.29
C CYS A 96 -7.36 -2.77 -0.65
N SER A 97 -8.33 -2.03 -0.11
CA SER A 97 -9.27 -1.24 -0.94
C SER A 97 -8.76 0.16 -1.26
N THR A 98 -7.68 0.60 -0.61
CA THR A 98 -7.04 1.92 -0.77
C THR A 98 -5.51 1.78 -0.84
N PRO A 99 -4.79 2.78 -1.39
CA PRO A 99 -3.32 2.78 -1.36
C PRO A 99 -2.77 2.67 0.06
N ASP A 100 -3.38 3.36 1.03
CA ASP A 100 -2.94 3.34 2.42
C ASP A 100 -3.10 1.95 3.06
N GLU A 101 -4.22 1.27 2.83
CA GLU A 101 -4.43 -0.11 3.31
C GLU A 101 -3.41 -1.07 2.68
N PHE A 102 -3.08 -0.89 1.40
CA PHE A 102 -2.03 -1.68 0.75
C PHE A 102 -0.65 -1.41 1.34
N LYS A 103 -0.30 -0.14 1.55
CA LYS A 103 0.94 0.27 2.21
C LYS A 103 1.01 -0.31 3.64
N ALA A 104 -0.09 -0.29 4.38
CA ALA A 104 -0.20 -0.88 5.72
C ALA A 104 0.00 -2.40 5.69
N GLU A 105 -0.69 -3.11 4.79
CA GLU A 105 -0.57 -4.55 4.65
C GLU A 105 0.89 -4.97 4.29
N VAL A 106 1.59 -4.16 3.46
CA VAL A 106 3.03 -4.35 3.19
C VAL A 106 3.86 -4.17 4.46
N ILE A 107 3.64 -3.12 5.24
CA ILE A 107 4.37 -2.88 6.49
C ILE A 107 4.12 -4.02 7.49
N GLU A 108 2.87 -4.38 7.72
CA GLU A 108 2.47 -5.40 8.69
C GLU A 108 2.96 -6.79 8.29
N GLY A 109 2.77 -7.18 7.03
CA GLY A 109 3.07 -8.52 6.52
C GLY A 109 4.54 -8.76 6.22
N VAL A 110 5.30 -7.73 5.85
CA VAL A 110 6.68 -7.89 5.33
C VAL A 110 7.75 -7.50 6.35
N SER A 111 7.47 -6.59 7.30
CA SER A 111 8.44 -6.12 8.31
C SER A 111 9.10 -7.26 9.10
N ARG A 112 8.33 -8.31 9.44
CA ARG A 112 8.86 -9.52 10.09
C ARG A 112 10.00 -10.16 9.30
N PHE A 113 9.84 -10.26 7.98
CA PHE A 113 10.84 -10.89 7.12
C PHE A 113 12.02 -9.96 6.86
N ALA A 114 11.80 -8.64 6.91
CA ALA A 114 12.88 -7.67 6.85
C ALA A 114 13.75 -7.64 8.12
N PHE A 115 13.23 -8.05 9.29
CA PHE A 115 14.01 -8.15 10.53
C PHE A 115 14.41 -9.59 10.91
N LYS A 116 13.45 -10.52 11.02
CA LYS A 116 13.62 -11.88 11.58
C LYS A 116 13.64 -13.01 10.54
N ALA A 117 13.96 -12.74 9.28
CA ALA A 117 14.12 -13.82 8.31
C ALA A 117 15.32 -14.73 8.64
N PHE A 118 15.37 -15.89 7.98
CA PHE A 118 16.34 -16.95 8.27
C PHE A 118 17.81 -16.55 8.10
N THR A 119 18.12 -15.54 7.28
CA THR A 119 19.50 -15.09 7.02
C THR A 119 19.58 -13.57 6.84
N LYS A 120 20.74 -12.97 7.14
CA LYS A 120 20.95 -11.51 6.95
C LYS A 120 20.74 -11.04 5.51
N PRO A 121 21.22 -11.75 4.46
CA PRO A 121 20.92 -11.36 3.07
C PRO A 121 19.43 -11.37 2.76
N LEU A 122 18.69 -12.31 3.36
CA LEU A 122 17.25 -12.42 3.19
C LEU A 122 16.51 -11.27 3.88
N CYS A 123 16.91 -10.91 5.10
CA CYS A 123 16.41 -9.71 5.78
C CYS A 123 16.62 -8.46 4.92
N LYS A 124 17.84 -8.30 4.38
CA LYS A 124 18.18 -7.18 3.50
C LYS A 124 17.32 -7.13 2.25
N GLU A 125 17.08 -8.27 1.58
CA GLU A 125 16.24 -8.27 0.37
C GLU A 125 14.80 -7.81 0.65
N HIS A 126 14.22 -8.19 1.79
CA HIS A 126 12.88 -7.72 2.16
C HIS A 126 12.89 -6.23 2.53
N LEU A 127 13.91 -5.76 3.25
CA LEU A 127 14.04 -4.35 3.58
C LEU A 127 14.22 -3.49 2.31
N ASP A 128 15.13 -3.88 1.42
CA ASP A 128 15.34 -3.20 0.13
C ASP A 128 14.03 -3.20 -0.69
N GLY A 129 13.25 -4.29 -0.65
CA GLY A 129 11.94 -4.39 -1.29
C GLY A 129 10.89 -3.44 -0.70
N ILE A 130 10.78 -3.35 0.64
CA ILE A 130 9.89 -2.41 1.32
C ILE A 130 10.25 -0.98 0.94
N ASN A 131 11.52 -0.61 1.12
CA ASN A 131 12.03 0.74 0.82
C ASN A 131 11.76 1.12 -0.63
N LYS A 132 11.96 0.20 -1.57
CA LYS A 132 11.72 0.46 -2.99
C LYS A 132 10.24 0.52 -3.38
N LEU A 133 9.38 -0.27 -2.74
CA LEU A 133 7.95 -0.29 -3.05
C LEU A 133 7.24 0.95 -2.49
N LEU A 134 7.62 1.37 -1.28
CA LEU A 134 6.97 2.44 -0.52
C LEU A 134 7.69 3.79 -0.62
N ASP A 135 8.79 3.83 -1.37
CA ASP A 135 9.67 5.00 -1.50
C ASP A 135 10.20 5.51 -0.15
N THR A 136 10.63 4.58 0.71
CA THR A 136 11.18 4.84 2.05
C THR A 136 12.66 4.47 2.14
N HIS A 137 13.28 4.84 3.26
CA HIS A 137 14.71 4.64 3.51
C HIS A 137 14.96 4.00 4.88
N PHE A 138 14.11 3.07 5.30
CA PHE A 138 14.20 2.47 6.62
C PHE A 138 15.53 1.74 6.84
N THR A 139 16.08 1.90 8.03
CA THR A 139 17.25 1.15 8.51
C THR A 139 16.82 -0.21 9.10
N PRO A 140 17.77 -1.15 9.29
CA PRO A 140 17.48 -2.40 10.01
C PRO A 140 16.90 -2.18 11.41
N GLU A 141 17.38 -1.16 12.12
CA GLU A 141 16.93 -0.80 13.46
C GLU A 141 15.50 -0.24 13.45
N GLU A 142 15.17 0.59 12.46
CA GLU A 142 13.82 1.13 12.29
C GLU A 142 12.82 0.04 11.91
N ILE A 143 13.20 -0.91 11.06
CA ILE A 143 12.36 -2.07 10.73
C ILE A 143 12.14 -2.98 11.93
N GLU A 144 13.16 -3.18 12.78
CA GLU A 144 12.97 -3.89 14.04
C GLU A 144 11.90 -3.20 14.90
N TYR A 145 11.96 -1.87 14.99
CA TYR A 145 10.99 -1.07 15.74
C TYR A 145 9.58 -1.14 15.13
N ILE A 146 9.45 -0.95 13.81
CA ILE A 146 8.20 -1.06 13.07
C ILE A 146 7.60 -2.46 13.24
N TYR A 147 8.39 -3.52 13.07
CA TYR A 147 7.93 -4.90 13.25
C TYR A 147 7.43 -5.14 14.69
N THR A 148 8.14 -4.62 15.68
CA THR A 148 7.81 -4.83 17.09
C THR A 148 6.45 -4.22 17.45
N ASN A 149 6.10 -3.07 16.87
CA ASN A 149 4.89 -2.33 17.24
C ASN A 149 3.72 -2.51 16.26
N LEU A 150 4.01 -2.71 14.97
CA LEU A 150 3.00 -2.76 13.90
C LEU A 150 2.96 -4.12 13.18
N GLY A 151 4.01 -4.93 13.29
CA GLY A 151 4.14 -6.19 12.55
C GLY A 151 3.01 -7.18 12.82
N ASN A 152 2.64 -7.95 11.80
CA ASN A 152 1.52 -8.90 11.82
C ASN A 152 0.16 -8.29 12.23
N GLY A 153 -0.04 -6.98 12.07
CA GLY A 153 -1.31 -6.32 12.35
C GLY A 153 -1.66 -6.24 13.84
N ILE A 154 -0.66 -6.22 14.73
CA ILE A 154 -0.88 -6.10 16.18
C ILE A 154 -1.73 -4.86 16.52
N ASN A 155 -1.48 -3.75 15.82
CA ASN A 155 -2.27 -2.53 15.92
C ASN A 155 -2.48 -1.90 14.54
N HIS A 156 -3.50 -2.40 13.82
CA HIS A 156 -3.80 -1.95 12.46
C HIS A 156 -4.16 -0.46 12.38
N GLU A 157 -4.90 0.06 13.37
CA GLU A 157 -5.28 1.48 13.39
C GLU A 157 -4.05 2.39 13.53
N LEU A 158 -3.09 2.01 14.39
CA LEU A 158 -1.82 2.72 14.52
C LEU A 158 -0.98 2.62 13.24
N CYS A 159 -0.94 1.45 12.61
CA CYS A 159 -0.26 1.26 11.32
C CYS A 159 -0.84 2.17 10.23
N MET A 160 -2.17 2.30 10.18
CA MET A 160 -2.83 3.23 9.27
C MET A 160 -2.48 4.69 9.56
N LYS A 161 -2.38 5.11 10.84
CA LYS A 161 -1.89 6.46 11.20
C LYS A 161 -0.44 6.67 10.74
N PHE A 162 0.42 5.67 10.95
CA PHE A 162 1.83 5.69 10.54
C PHE A 162 1.99 5.80 9.02
N VAL A 163 1.20 5.07 8.23
CA VAL A 163 1.20 5.18 6.77
C VAL A 163 0.75 6.58 6.32
N LYS A 164 -0.34 7.09 6.90
CA LYS A 164 -0.90 8.40 6.55
C LYS A 164 -0.02 9.59 6.94
N SER A 165 0.86 9.43 7.93
CA SER A 165 1.84 10.46 8.29
C SER A 165 3.04 10.51 7.35
N GLY A 166 3.12 9.62 6.36
CA GLY A 166 4.30 9.48 5.51
C GLY A 166 5.42 8.73 6.22
N TYR A 167 5.07 7.75 7.06
CA TYR A 167 6.00 6.87 7.78
C TYR A 167 6.80 7.56 8.90
N ASP A 168 6.20 8.52 9.59
CA ASP A 168 6.79 9.17 10.76
C ASP A 168 6.78 8.21 11.98
N LEU A 169 7.96 7.79 12.43
CA LEU A 169 8.13 6.91 13.59
C LEU A 169 7.59 7.52 14.89
N GLY A 170 7.55 8.86 15.01
CA GLY A 170 6.98 9.54 16.18
C GLY A 170 5.50 9.23 16.41
N VAL A 171 4.75 8.91 15.34
CA VAL A 171 3.35 8.51 15.43
C VAL A 171 3.19 7.19 16.21
N ILE A 172 4.17 6.28 16.10
CA ILE A 172 4.16 5.02 16.86
C ILE A 172 4.33 5.34 18.35
N ASP A 173 5.27 6.24 18.70
CA ASP A 173 5.53 6.63 20.09
C ASP A 173 4.32 7.29 20.75
N GLU A 174 3.63 8.18 20.02
CA GLU A 174 2.41 8.83 20.49
C GLU A 174 1.28 7.82 20.70
N GLY A 175 1.06 6.91 19.75
CA GLY A 175 0.03 5.88 19.85
C GLY A 175 0.22 4.93 21.03
N LEU A 176 1.47 4.56 21.34
CA LEU A 176 1.79 3.72 22.50
C LEU A 176 1.53 4.44 23.84
N GLN A 177 1.70 5.76 23.89
CA GLN A 177 1.38 6.57 25.08
C GLN A 177 -0.12 6.69 25.32
N GLU A 178 -0.93 6.77 24.25
CA GLU A 178 -2.39 6.82 24.33
C GLU A 178 -2.98 5.52 24.89
N GLU A 179 -2.44 4.35 24.55
CA GLU A 179 -2.89 3.06 25.09
C GLU A 179 -2.46 2.84 26.54
N GLY A 180 -1.28 3.33 26.93
CA GLY A 180 -0.79 3.26 28.31
C GLY A 180 -1.52 4.17 29.31
N GLY A 181 -2.28 5.16 28.82
CA GLY A 181 -3.05 6.12 29.63
C GLY A 181 -4.51 5.72 29.90
N GLN A 182 -4.97 4.59 29.36
CA GLN A 182 -6.35 4.10 29.51
C GLN A 182 -6.50 2.96 30.54
N ALA A 183 -5.51 2.75 31.41
CA ALA A 183 -5.54 1.73 32.47
C ALA A 183 -6.34 2.16 33.71
#